data_AF-A0A2U2XGM3-F1
#
_entry.id   AF-A0A2U2XGM3-F1
#
_cell.length_a   1.000
_cell.length_b   1.000
_cell.length_c   1.000
_cell.angle_alpha   90.00
_cell.angle_beta   90.00
_cell.angle_gamma   90.00
#
_symmetry.space_group_name_H-M   'P 1'
#
loop_
_entity.id
_entity.type
_entity.pdbx_description
1 polymer ?
#
loop_
_entity_poly.entity_id
_entity_poly.type
_entity_poly.pdbx_seq_one_letter_code
_entity_poly.pdbx_strand_id
1 'polypeptide(L)'
;MENRCDIPADKLPFEFMGLCLQEPMAMVTNLLIAITCFIIFSKMKIVETNFQKNWKMFFLIFGLSTFFSGFGHVFFQYTGYYGKFPTWTLGLVSAFFAGKAMISLNVIRPKLYKAMIRFLYAKFIVFTILALSLQSFVFVMADAVITYLFFCMGFGIYYWRKGLSSFKYTVYAVLILIPSIFIFTLQLNPHLWFNKEDLSHVLMTTTVIFFYFGVIRLNQIDLDHLISTREVKYVNK
;
A
#
# COMPACT_ATOMS: atom_id res chain seq x y z
N MET A 1 37.86 1.54 -5.45
CA MET A 1 37.41 2.77 -4.79
C MET A 1 37.53 2.53 -3.30
N GLU A 2 38.37 3.30 -2.60
CA GLU A 2 38.44 3.24 -1.13
C GLU A 2 37.05 3.56 -0.56
N ASN A 3 36.50 2.64 0.23
CA ASN A 3 35.20 2.80 0.86
C ASN A 3 35.32 3.76 2.05
N ARG A 4 35.41 5.06 1.78
CA ARG A 4 35.55 6.11 2.80
C ARG A 4 34.38 6.17 3.79
N CYS A 5 33.25 5.58 3.42
CA CYS A 5 32.00 5.68 4.17
C CYS A 5 31.69 4.43 5.02
N ASP A 6 32.50 3.37 4.96
CA ASP A 6 32.24 2.08 5.63
C ASP A 6 30.83 1.50 5.32
N ILE A 7 30.25 1.87 4.18
CA ILE A 7 28.94 1.38 3.72
C ILE A 7 29.17 0.19 2.77
N PRO A 8 28.46 -0.94 2.91
CA PRO A 8 28.62 -2.09 2.03
C PRO A 8 28.45 -1.75 0.54
N ALA A 9 29.28 -2.34 -0.33
CA ALA A 9 29.30 -2.00 -1.77
C ALA A 9 27.98 -2.31 -2.49
N ASP A 10 27.24 -3.32 -2.02
CA ASP A 10 25.90 -3.69 -2.52
C ASP A 10 24.83 -2.63 -2.23
N LYS A 11 25.11 -1.72 -1.29
CA LYS A 11 24.29 -0.55 -0.98
C LYS A 11 24.58 0.66 -1.86
N LEU A 12 25.50 0.54 -2.82
CA LEU A 12 25.86 1.61 -3.76
C LEU A 12 26.18 2.94 -3.04
N PRO A 13 27.23 2.96 -2.19
CA PRO A 13 27.60 4.17 -1.46
C PRO A 13 28.06 5.29 -2.39
N PHE A 14 27.73 6.53 -2.04
CA PHE A 14 28.17 7.72 -2.74
C PHE A 14 28.33 8.91 -1.79
N GLU A 15 29.24 9.82 -2.12
CA GLU A 15 29.45 11.04 -1.35
C GLU A 15 28.74 12.23 -2.02
N PHE A 16 28.01 13.01 -1.23
CA PHE A 16 27.39 14.25 -1.70
C PHE A 16 27.44 15.32 -0.61
N MET A 17 28.03 16.48 -0.91
CA MET A 17 28.19 17.59 0.05
C MET A 17 28.84 17.19 1.39
N GLY A 18 29.78 16.24 1.36
CA GLY A 18 30.43 15.72 2.57
C GLY A 18 29.62 14.67 3.35
N LEU A 19 28.46 14.25 2.84
CA LEU A 19 27.66 13.17 3.40
C LEU A 19 27.92 11.85 2.69
N CYS A 20 28.00 10.78 3.47
CA CYS A 20 28.05 9.38 3.05
C CYS A 20 26.63 8.84 2.89
N LEU A 21 26.19 8.72 1.64
CA LEU A 21 24.84 8.34 1.27
C LEU A 21 24.83 6.96 0.61
N GLN A 22 23.65 6.34 0.53
CA GLN A 22 23.50 4.99 -0.04
C GLN A 22 22.17 4.81 -0.78
N GLU A 23 22.04 3.69 -1.49
CA GLU A 23 20.82 3.22 -2.14
C GLU A 23 20.13 4.29 -3.01
N PRO A 24 20.85 4.94 -3.96
CA PRO A 24 20.28 6.01 -4.79
C PRO A 24 19.09 5.52 -5.64
N MET A 25 19.09 4.24 -6.02
CA MET A 25 18.00 3.64 -6.80
C MET A 25 16.73 3.47 -5.96
N ALA A 26 16.87 3.13 -4.67
CA ALA A 26 15.74 3.07 -3.77
C ALA A 26 15.09 4.45 -3.60
N MET A 27 15.86 5.54 -3.60
CA MET A 27 15.32 6.91 -3.61
C MET A 27 14.49 7.19 -4.86
N VAL A 28 15.05 6.90 -6.05
CA VAL A 28 14.38 7.12 -7.33
C VAL A 28 13.06 6.35 -7.41
N THR A 29 13.09 5.05 -7.08
CA THR A 29 11.91 4.19 -7.19
C THR A 29 10.84 4.51 -6.14
N ASN A 30 11.24 4.92 -4.93
CA ASN A 30 10.30 5.42 -3.92
C ASN A 30 9.64 6.75 -4.31
N LEU A 31 10.42 7.69 -4.88
CA LEU A 31 9.89 8.96 -5.39
C LEU A 31 8.95 8.74 -6.58
N LEU A 32 9.22 7.75 -7.45
CA LEU A 32 8.31 7.37 -8.52
C LEU A 32 6.92 6.98 -7.97
N ILE A 33 6.88 6.16 -6.90
CA ILE A 33 5.60 5.81 -6.24
C ILE A 33 4.96 7.07 -5.63
N ALA A 34 5.75 7.89 -4.94
CA ALA A 34 5.25 9.09 -4.25
C ALA A 34 4.59 10.06 -5.22
N ILE A 35 5.29 10.40 -6.31
CA ILE A 35 4.80 11.27 -7.37
C ILE A 35 3.53 10.68 -8.00
N THR A 36 3.53 9.38 -8.32
CA THR A 36 2.35 8.70 -8.89
C THR A 36 1.15 8.84 -7.97
N CYS A 37 1.33 8.61 -6.66
CA CYS A 37 0.28 8.73 -5.67
C CYS A 37 -0.23 10.17 -5.51
N PHE A 38 0.65 11.18 -5.50
CA PHE A 38 0.26 12.58 -5.41
C PHE A 38 -0.48 13.08 -6.65
N ILE A 39 -0.06 12.62 -7.84
CA ILE A 39 -0.79 12.88 -9.09
C ILE A 39 -2.20 12.28 -9.00
N ILE A 40 -2.33 11.01 -8.59
CA ILE A 40 -3.63 10.35 -8.43
C ILE A 40 -4.50 11.08 -7.41
N PHE A 41 -3.95 11.40 -6.24
CA PHE A 41 -4.65 12.15 -5.18
C PHE A 41 -5.21 13.48 -5.72
N SER A 42 -4.41 14.22 -6.49
CA SER A 42 -4.77 15.50 -7.08
C SER A 42 -5.85 15.37 -8.16
N LYS A 43 -5.89 14.24 -8.88
CA LYS A 43 -6.92 13.94 -9.89
C LYS A 43 -8.25 13.53 -9.26
N MET A 44 -8.27 13.00 -8.04
CA MET A 44 -9.51 12.64 -7.32
C MET A 44 -10.20 13.87 -6.72
N LYS A 45 -10.66 14.81 -7.57
CA LYS A 45 -11.21 16.11 -7.12
C LYS A 45 -12.59 15.98 -6.44
N ILE A 46 -13.48 15.14 -6.98
CA ILE A 46 -14.82 14.91 -6.42
C ILE A 46 -14.84 13.52 -5.79
N VAL A 47 -15.18 13.48 -4.50
CA VAL A 47 -15.27 12.25 -3.71
C VAL A 47 -16.72 12.10 -3.29
N GLU A 48 -17.42 11.13 -3.84
CA GLU A 48 -18.87 10.95 -3.64
C GLU A 48 -19.15 9.96 -2.52
N THR A 49 -18.26 8.97 -2.35
CA THR A 49 -18.50 7.84 -1.46
C THR A 49 -17.41 7.69 -0.40
N ASN A 50 -17.76 7.05 0.73
CA ASN A 50 -16.77 6.64 1.74
C ASN A 50 -15.68 5.75 1.15
N PHE A 51 -15.99 4.93 0.14
CA PHE A 51 -15.02 4.13 -0.58
C PHE A 51 -13.97 5.00 -1.26
N GLN A 52 -14.40 5.97 -2.08
CA GLN A 52 -13.49 6.91 -2.75
C GLN A 52 -12.72 7.78 -1.75
N LYS A 53 -13.35 8.20 -0.64
CA LYS A 53 -12.71 9.01 0.41
C LYS A 53 -11.54 8.28 1.05
N ASN A 54 -11.74 7.02 1.42
CA ASN A 54 -10.70 6.20 2.00
C ASN A 54 -9.57 5.91 0.99
N TRP A 55 -9.90 5.63 -0.28
CA TRP A 55 -8.87 5.46 -1.32
C TRP A 55 -8.09 6.76 -1.60
N LYS A 56 -8.76 7.91 -1.61
CA LYS A 56 -8.09 9.20 -1.74
C LYS A 56 -7.09 9.42 -0.60
N MET A 57 -7.49 9.10 0.65
CA MET A 57 -6.57 9.15 1.78
C MET A 57 -5.44 8.12 1.68
N PHE A 58 -5.71 6.90 1.19
CA PHE A 58 -4.67 5.93 0.90
C PHE A 58 -3.59 6.53 -0.01
N PHE A 59 -3.96 7.12 -1.15
CA PHE A 59 -2.98 7.71 -2.07
C PHE A 59 -2.17 8.84 -1.43
N LEU A 60 -2.81 9.74 -0.66
CA LEU A 60 -2.07 10.80 0.03
C LEU A 60 -1.06 10.24 1.04
N ILE A 61 -1.51 9.37 1.93
CA ILE A 61 -0.68 8.85 3.02
C ILE A 61 0.39 7.89 2.49
N PHE A 62 0.06 7.06 1.50
CA PHE A 62 1.03 6.16 0.88
C PHE A 62 2.09 6.93 0.09
N GLY A 63 1.70 8.00 -0.62
CA GLY A 63 2.66 8.87 -1.28
C GLY A 63 3.62 9.55 -0.30
N LEU A 64 3.12 10.01 0.86
CA LEU A 64 3.97 10.51 1.94
C LEU A 64 4.88 9.42 2.53
N SER A 65 4.35 8.22 2.74
CA SER A 65 5.12 7.06 3.23
C SER A 65 6.31 6.77 2.31
N THR A 66 6.08 6.63 1.00
CA THR A 66 7.17 6.33 0.06
C THR A 66 8.09 7.52 -0.17
N PHE A 67 7.60 8.76 -0.08
CA PHE A 67 8.48 9.94 -0.07
C PHE A 67 9.51 9.85 1.06
N PHE A 68 9.07 9.66 2.30
CA PHE A 68 9.98 9.51 3.44
C PHE A 68 10.81 8.22 3.36
N SER A 69 10.31 7.16 2.72
CA SER A 69 11.06 5.93 2.48
C SER A 69 12.34 6.20 1.70
N GLY A 70 12.25 6.97 0.61
CA GLY A 70 13.42 7.32 -0.20
C GLY A 70 14.51 8.02 0.61
N PHE A 71 14.13 8.99 1.44
CA PHE A 71 15.07 9.65 2.36
C PHE A 71 15.59 8.69 3.44
N GLY A 72 14.75 7.80 3.96
CA GLY A 72 15.17 6.78 4.92
C GLY A 72 16.16 5.76 4.35
N HIS A 73 16.20 5.56 3.03
CA HIS A 73 17.25 4.77 2.36
C HIS A 73 18.55 5.57 2.25
N VAL A 74 18.47 6.79 1.70
CA VAL A 74 19.63 7.65 1.43
C VAL A 74 20.38 8.04 2.70
N PHE A 75 19.66 8.35 3.77
CA PHE A 75 20.23 8.80 5.05
C PHE A 75 20.33 7.68 6.09
N PHE A 76 20.28 6.42 5.68
CA PHE A 76 20.27 5.30 6.62
C PHE A 76 21.54 5.23 7.47
N GLN A 77 22.71 5.60 6.93
CA GLN A 77 23.97 5.67 7.66
C GLN A 77 23.88 6.57 8.91
N TYR A 78 23.04 7.60 8.87
CA TYR A 78 22.90 8.59 9.94
C TYR A 78 21.70 8.32 10.85
N THR A 79 20.62 7.79 10.27
CA THR A 79 19.32 7.68 10.95
C THR A 79 18.98 6.25 11.36
N GLY A 80 19.68 5.26 10.79
CA GLY A 80 19.43 3.84 10.98
C GLY A 80 17.96 3.47 10.85
N TYR A 81 17.49 2.58 11.73
CA TYR A 81 16.10 2.16 11.77
C TYR A 81 15.12 3.29 12.10
N TYR A 82 15.53 4.30 12.88
CA TYR A 82 14.65 5.42 13.26
C TYR A 82 14.24 6.26 12.05
N GLY A 83 15.12 6.41 11.06
CA GLY A 83 14.79 7.07 9.79
C GLY A 83 13.70 6.35 8.98
N LYS A 84 13.44 5.06 9.28
CA LYS A 84 12.38 4.27 8.63
C LYS A 84 11.03 4.38 9.34
N PHE A 85 10.97 4.90 10.57
CA PHE A 85 9.73 4.96 11.35
C PHE A 85 8.62 5.78 10.68
N PRO A 86 8.88 6.96 10.08
CA PRO A 86 7.86 7.71 9.35
C PRO A 86 7.26 6.87 8.21
N THR A 87 8.11 6.21 7.43
CA THR A 87 7.73 5.31 6.34
C THR A 87 6.83 4.19 6.82
N TRP A 88 7.26 3.46 7.86
CA TRP A 88 6.53 2.32 8.40
C TRP A 88 5.17 2.72 8.96
N THR A 89 5.14 3.79 9.75
CA THR A 89 3.90 4.28 10.37
C THR A 89 2.91 4.77 9.32
N LEU A 90 3.36 5.60 8.37
CA LEU A 90 2.50 6.08 7.28
C LEU A 90 2.07 4.93 6.36
N GLY A 91 2.94 3.94 6.13
CA GLY A 91 2.62 2.74 5.37
C GLY A 91 1.46 1.96 5.99
N LEU A 92 1.53 1.70 7.30
CA LEU A 92 0.47 1.05 8.07
C LEU A 92 -0.85 1.86 8.06
N VAL A 93 -0.76 3.19 8.20
CA VAL A 93 -1.95 4.07 8.13
C VAL A 93 -2.57 4.02 6.73
N SER A 94 -1.76 3.99 5.68
CA SER A 94 -2.25 3.87 4.31
C SER A 94 -2.97 2.52 4.10
N ALA A 95 -2.38 1.41 4.55
CA ALA A 95 -2.96 0.08 4.46
C ALA A 95 -4.29 0.00 5.23
N PHE A 96 -4.38 0.65 6.39
CA PHE A 96 -5.64 0.82 7.12
C PHE A 96 -6.72 1.50 6.25
N PHE A 97 -6.40 2.59 5.55
CA PHE A 97 -7.35 3.25 4.65
C PHE A 97 -7.77 2.36 3.46
N ALA A 98 -6.84 1.62 2.86
CA ALA A 98 -7.18 0.67 1.78
C ALA A 98 -8.17 -0.41 2.28
N GLY A 99 -7.90 -1.02 3.44
CA GLY A 99 -8.82 -1.99 4.05
C GLY A 99 -10.18 -1.37 4.39
N LYS A 100 -10.19 -0.18 4.98
CA LYS A 100 -11.42 0.54 5.32
C LYS A 100 -12.25 0.88 4.09
N ALA A 101 -11.61 1.24 2.97
CA ALA A 101 -12.29 1.47 1.71
C ALA A 101 -13.08 0.23 1.28
N MET A 102 -12.42 -0.94 1.24
CA MET A 102 -13.07 -2.19 0.81
C MET A 102 -14.28 -2.58 1.68
N ILE A 103 -14.27 -2.26 2.97
CA ILE A 103 -15.37 -2.58 3.89
C ILE A 103 -16.54 -1.58 3.74
N SER A 104 -16.27 -0.36 3.27
CA SER A 104 -17.20 0.78 3.29
C SER A 104 -18.32 0.76 2.23
N LEU A 105 -18.33 -0.20 1.32
CA LEU A 105 -19.33 -0.30 0.24
C LEU A 105 -20.70 -0.83 0.69
N ASN A 106 -20.87 -1.15 1.98
CA ASN A 106 -22.12 -1.65 2.57
C ASN A 106 -22.73 -2.89 1.89
N VAL A 107 -21.96 -3.63 1.07
CA VAL A 107 -22.40 -4.87 0.40
C VAL A 107 -22.36 -6.10 1.34
N ILE A 108 -21.76 -5.96 2.53
CA ILE A 108 -21.66 -7.04 3.54
C ILE A 108 -22.61 -6.88 4.73
N ARG A 109 -22.84 -7.98 5.48
CA ARG A 109 -23.78 -8.03 6.63
C ARG A 109 -23.39 -6.99 7.69
N PRO A 110 -24.34 -6.26 8.31
CA PRO A 110 -24.00 -5.27 9.36
C PRO A 110 -23.16 -5.86 10.50
N LYS A 111 -23.44 -7.11 10.91
CA LYS A 111 -22.63 -7.83 11.90
C LYS A 111 -21.19 -8.06 11.40
N LEU A 112 -21.02 -8.48 10.15
CA LEU A 112 -19.71 -8.70 9.52
C LEU A 112 -18.96 -7.38 9.34
N TYR A 113 -19.64 -6.30 8.91
CA TYR A 113 -19.07 -4.95 8.82
C TYR A 113 -18.45 -4.52 10.16
N LYS A 114 -19.21 -4.60 11.26
CA LYS A 114 -18.71 -4.26 12.60
C LYS A 114 -17.54 -5.15 13.04
N ALA A 115 -17.56 -6.44 12.69
CA ALA A 115 -16.45 -7.35 12.98
C ALA A 115 -15.19 -6.99 12.19
N MET A 116 -15.32 -6.72 10.89
CA MET A 116 -14.19 -6.37 10.02
C MET A 116 -13.56 -5.03 10.36
N ILE A 117 -14.36 -4.03 10.74
CA ILE A 117 -13.83 -2.76 11.23
C ILE A 117 -13.03 -2.97 12.52
N ARG A 118 -13.56 -3.73 13.51
CA ARG A 118 -12.82 -4.02 14.74
C ARG A 118 -11.51 -4.76 14.46
N PHE A 119 -11.54 -5.76 13.59
CA PHE A 119 -10.34 -6.48 13.16
C PHE A 119 -9.32 -5.55 12.50
N LEU A 120 -9.77 -4.63 11.63
CA LEU A 120 -8.90 -3.68 10.95
C LEU A 120 -8.19 -2.73 11.92
N TYR A 121 -8.91 -2.21 12.93
CA TYR A 121 -8.31 -1.37 13.99
C TYR A 121 -7.34 -2.16 14.87
N ALA A 122 -7.73 -3.36 15.31
CA ALA A 122 -6.87 -4.20 16.14
C ALA A 122 -5.57 -4.57 15.40
N LYS A 123 -5.69 -4.98 14.14
CA LYS A 123 -4.56 -5.23 13.23
C LYS A 123 -3.61 -4.03 13.16
N PHE A 124 -4.15 -2.86 12.84
CA PHE A 124 -3.37 -1.63 12.72
C PHE A 124 -2.59 -1.30 14.00
N ILE A 125 -3.25 -1.37 15.16
CA ILE A 125 -2.61 -1.09 16.46
C ILE A 125 -1.52 -2.11 16.76
N VAL A 126 -1.82 -3.41 16.63
CA VAL A 126 -0.88 -4.49 16.93
C VAL A 126 0.36 -4.41 16.05
N PHE A 127 0.20 -4.30 14.72
CA PHE A 127 1.35 -4.24 13.81
C PHE A 127 2.14 -2.94 13.96
N THR A 128 1.51 -1.81 14.31
CA THR A 128 2.23 -0.56 14.61
C THR A 128 3.11 -0.74 15.84
N ILE A 129 2.55 -1.27 16.94
CA ILE A 129 3.30 -1.50 18.17
C ILE A 129 4.46 -2.46 17.90
N LEU A 130 4.22 -3.58 17.23
CA LEU A 130 5.26 -4.58 16.93
C LEU A 130 6.35 -4.02 16.00
N ALA A 131 5.98 -3.28 14.95
CA ALA A 131 6.95 -2.71 14.01
C ALA A 131 7.90 -1.73 14.71
N LEU A 132 7.38 -0.89 15.61
CA LEU A 132 8.17 0.14 16.30
C LEU A 132 8.96 -0.43 17.48
N SER A 133 8.36 -1.32 18.27
CA SER A 133 9.04 -1.89 19.46
C SER A 133 10.13 -2.89 19.09
N LEU A 134 9.92 -3.69 18.04
CA LEU A 134 10.87 -4.69 17.56
C LEU A 134 11.73 -4.16 16.40
N GLN A 135 11.53 -2.89 16.00
CA GLN A 135 12.29 -2.21 14.95
C GLN A 135 12.38 -3.01 13.65
N SER A 136 11.28 -3.70 13.29
CA SER A 136 11.29 -4.71 12.23
C SER A 136 10.25 -4.42 11.17
N PHE A 137 10.72 -4.31 9.93
CA PHE A 137 9.89 -4.13 8.74
C PHE A 137 8.95 -5.33 8.47
N VAL A 138 9.26 -6.52 8.99
CA VAL A 138 8.45 -7.74 8.78
C VAL A 138 7.01 -7.53 9.23
N PHE A 139 6.78 -6.74 10.28
CA PHE A 139 5.43 -6.43 10.76
C PHE A 139 4.65 -5.49 9.82
N VAL A 140 5.34 -4.56 9.17
CA VAL A 140 4.75 -3.71 8.12
C VAL A 140 4.40 -4.54 6.89
N MET A 141 5.29 -5.46 6.51
CA MET A 141 5.06 -6.41 5.42
C MET A 141 3.87 -7.33 5.72
N ALA A 142 3.79 -7.90 6.92
CA ALA A 142 2.68 -8.77 7.32
C ALA A 142 1.34 -8.03 7.28
N ASP A 143 1.30 -6.78 7.78
CA ASP A 143 0.12 -5.93 7.68
C ASP A 143 -0.31 -5.68 6.23
N ALA A 144 0.66 -5.39 5.35
CA ALA A 144 0.44 -5.19 3.92
C ALA A 144 -0.11 -6.45 3.26
N VAL A 145 0.47 -7.63 3.54
CA VAL A 145 -0.01 -8.93 3.03
C VAL A 145 -1.46 -9.16 3.44
N ILE A 146 -1.80 -8.98 4.71
CA ILE A 146 -3.18 -9.13 5.18
C ILE A 146 -4.09 -8.11 4.49
N THR A 147 -3.67 -6.85 4.40
CA THR A 147 -4.48 -5.80 3.75
C THR A 147 -4.75 -6.12 2.29
N TYR A 148 -3.72 -6.40 1.51
CA TYR A 148 -3.86 -6.54 0.07
C TYR A 148 -4.44 -7.90 -0.33
N LEU A 149 -4.05 -9.01 0.31
CA LEU A 149 -4.60 -10.32 -0.01
C LEU A 149 -6.00 -10.51 0.57
N PHE A 150 -6.21 -10.25 1.87
CA PHE A 150 -7.50 -10.49 2.50
C PHE A 150 -8.50 -9.37 2.16
N PHE A 151 -8.13 -8.09 2.36
CA PHE A 151 -9.09 -7.01 2.11
C PHE A 151 -9.22 -6.69 0.62
N CYS A 152 -8.13 -6.36 -0.08
CA CYS A 152 -8.25 -5.90 -1.48
C CYS A 152 -8.60 -7.03 -2.45
N MET A 153 -7.90 -8.16 -2.40
CA MET A 153 -8.19 -9.30 -3.27
C MET A 153 -9.44 -10.06 -2.81
N GLY A 154 -9.58 -10.40 -1.53
CA GLY A 154 -10.75 -11.13 -1.01
C GLY A 154 -12.08 -10.40 -1.28
N PHE A 155 -12.21 -9.14 -0.85
CA PHE A 155 -13.40 -8.36 -1.16
C PHE A 155 -13.48 -7.98 -2.64
N GLY A 156 -12.36 -7.73 -3.32
CA GLY A 156 -12.35 -7.45 -4.75
C GLY A 156 -12.97 -8.58 -5.58
N ILE A 157 -12.59 -9.83 -5.32
CA ILE A 157 -13.19 -11.02 -5.94
C ILE A 157 -14.68 -11.12 -5.57
N TYR A 158 -15.02 -10.92 -4.29
CA TYR A 158 -16.41 -10.97 -3.84
C TYR A 158 -17.30 -9.94 -4.56
N TYR A 159 -16.85 -8.70 -4.68
CA TYR A 159 -17.58 -7.62 -5.35
C TYR A 159 -17.66 -7.80 -6.86
N TRP A 160 -16.58 -8.27 -7.49
CA TRP A 160 -16.60 -8.59 -8.91
C TRP A 160 -17.63 -9.69 -9.21
N ARG A 161 -17.66 -10.77 -8.42
CA ARG A 161 -18.68 -11.84 -8.54
C ARG A 161 -20.12 -11.36 -8.30
N LYS A 162 -20.30 -10.20 -7.68
CA LYS A 162 -21.61 -9.57 -7.46
C LYS A 162 -22.06 -8.64 -8.59
N GLY A 163 -21.23 -8.44 -9.62
CA GLY A 163 -21.56 -7.61 -10.78
C GLY A 163 -20.82 -6.27 -10.82
N LEU A 164 -20.05 -5.93 -9.77
CA LEU A 164 -19.24 -4.70 -9.75
C LEU A 164 -17.96 -4.91 -10.56
N SER A 165 -18.06 -4.79 -11.88
CA SER A 165 -17.00 -5.12 -12.84
C SER A 165 -15.71 -4.32 -12.66
N SER A 166 -15.77 -3.14 -12.03
CA SER A 166 -14.59 -2.31 -11.73
C SER A 166 -13.60 -3.00 -10.77
N PHE A 167 -14.06 -3.90 -9.90
CA PHE A 167 -13.19 -4.59 -8.95
C PHE A 167 -12.22 -5.58 -9.58
N LYS A 168 -12.39 -5.91 -10.87
CA LYS A 168 -11.38 -6.66 -11.63
C LYS A 168 -10.02 -5.97 -11.61
N TYR A 169 -10.00 -4.64 -11.67
CA TYR A 169 -8.76 -3.87 -11.62
C TYR A 169 -8.11 -3.94 -10.23
N THR A 170 -8.89 -3.94 -9.16
CA THR A 170 -8.39 -4.16 -7.79
C THR A 170 -7.77 -5.56 -7.66
N VAL A 171 -8.39 -6.59 -8.25
CA VAL A 171 -7.84 -7.95 -8.24
C VAL A 171 -6.54 -8.03 -9.05
N TYR A 172 -6.51 -7.44 -10.25
CA TYR A 172 -5.30 -7.37 -11.06
C TYR A 172 -4.16 -6.61 -10.36
N ALA A 173 -4.48 -5.53 -9.64
CA ALA A 173 -3.50 -4.79 -8.84
C ALA A 173 -2.79 -5.73 -7.84
N VAL A 174 -3.56 -6.54 -7.10
CA VAL A 174 -2.97 -7.45 -6.12
C VAL A 174 -2.21 -8.60 -6.79
N LEU A 175 -2.69 -9.13 -7.92
CA LEU A 175 -1.96 -10.14 -8.68
C LEU A 175 -0.59 -9.64 -9.17
N ILE A 176 -0.51 -8.36 -9.58
CA ILE A 176 0.74 -7.70 -9.96
C ILE A 176 1.68 -7.55 -8.76
N LEU A 177 1.12 -7.33 -7.56
CA LEU A 177 1.91 -7.14 -6.33
C LEU A 177 2.44 -8.46 -5.73
N ILE A 178 1.73 -9.59 -5.93
CA ILE A 178 2.10 -10.89 -5.34
C ILE A 178 3.56 -11.28 -5.59
N PRO A 179 4.12 -11.17 -6.81
CA PRO A 179 5.52 -11.45 -7.07
C PRO A 179 6.50 -10.73 -6.12
N SER A 180 6.18 -9.51 -5.67
CA SER A 180 7.04 -8.74 -4.75
C SER A 180 7.28 -9.47 -3.42
N ILE A 181 6.31 -10.25 -2.94
CA ILE A 181 6.47 -11.04 -1.71
C ILE A 181 7.63 -12.03 -1.87
N PHE A 182 7.68 -12.74 -3.00
CA PHE A 182 8.72 -13.74 -3.28
C PHE A 182 10.06 -13.07 -3.58
N ILE A 183 10.06 -11.99 -4.37
CA ILE A 183 11.28 -11.24 -4.71
C ILE A 183 11.98 -10.74 -3.44
N PHE A 184 11.21 -10.19 -2.48
CA PHE A 184 11.76 -9.67 -1.24
C PHE A 184 12.22 -10.79 -0.28
N THR A 185 11.39 -11.84 -0.10
CA THR A 185 11.69 -12.94 0.85
C THR A 185 12.83 -13.85 0.38
N LEU A 186 12.90 -14.16 -0.91
CA LEU A 186 14.00 -14.94 -1.51
C LEU A 186 15.23 -14.09 -1.83
N GLN A 187 15.17 -12.79 -1.54
CA GLN A 187 16.26 -11.83 -1.77
C GLN A 187 16.78 -11.81 -3.21
N LEU A 188 15.87 -11.91 -4.19
CA LEU A 188 16.22 -11.94 -5.61
C LEU A 188 16.66 -10.56 -6.07
N ASN A 189 17.94 -10.37 -6.38
CA ASN A 189 18.49 -9.11 -6.89
C ASN A 189 18.80 -9.25 -8.39
N PRO A 190 17.93 -8.75 -9.30
CA PRO A 190 18.15 -8.84 -10.74
C PRO A 190 19.47 -8.20 -11.20
N HIS A 191 19.81 -7.06 -10.60
CA HIS A 191 21.00 -6.30 -10.93
C HIS A 191 21.47 -5.47 -9.72
N LEU A 192 22.75 -5.07 -9.70
CA LEU A 192 23.32 -4.26 -8.62
C LEU A 192 22.58 -2.90 -8.45
N TRP A 193 22.28 -2.24 -9.58
CA TRP A 193 21.52 -0.98 -9.64
C TRP A 193 20.00 -1.19 -9.72
N PHE A 194 19.53 -2.42 -9.61
CA PHE A 194 18.10 -2.72 -9.65
C PHE A 194 17.84 -3.97 -8.84
N ASN A 195 17.82 -3.79 -7.52
CA ASN A 195 17.77 -4.87 -6.57
C ASN A 195 16.32 -5.30 -6.27
N LYS A 196 16.14 -6.22 -5.31
CA LYS A 196 14.82 -6.69 -4.87
C LYS A 196 13.86 -5.58 -4.45
N GLU A 197 14.36 -4.52 -3.82
CA GLU A 197 13.56 -3.39 -3.34
C GLU A 197 13.11 -2.54 -4.53
N ASP A 198 14.02 -2.21 -5.44
CA ASP A 198 13.72 -1.43 -6.65
C ASP A 198 12.67 -2.11 -7.53
N LEU A 199 12.82 -3.41 -7.77
CA LEU A 199 11.85 -4.19 -8.54
C LEU A 199 10.49 -4.23 -7.83
N SER A 200 10.49 -4.41 -6.51
CA SER A 200 9.24 -4.38 -5.72
C SER A 200 8.55 -3.02 -5.81
N HIS A 201 9.31 -1.92 -5.79
CA HIS A 201 8.77 -0.56 -5.93
C HIS A 201 8.16 -0.30 -7.30
N VAL A 202 8.74 -0.84 -8.38
CA VAL A 202 8.15 -0.77 -9.72
C VAL A 202 6.80 -1.50 -9.75
N LEU A 203 6.74 -2.72 -9.21
CA LEU A 203 5.48 -3.47 -9.11
C LEU A 203 4.44 -2.74 -8.24
N MET A 204 4.87 -2.10 -7.15
CA MET A 204 4.00 -1.27 -6.30
C MET A 204 3.47 -0.04 -7.06
N THR A 205 4.29 0.59 -7.90
CA THR A 205 3.86 1.70 -8.77
C THR A 205 2.77 1.26 -9.73
N THR A 206 2.94 0.11 -10.39
CA THR A 206 1.89 -0.45 -11.26
C THR A 206 0.63 -0.80 -10.45
N THR A 207 0.80 -1.35 -9.25
CA THR A 207 -0.30 -1.70 -8.35
C THR A 207 -1.17 -0.48 -8.00
N VAL A 208 -0.57 0.65 -7.62
CA VAL A 208 -1.33 1.86 -7.25
C VAL A 208 -2.11 2.43 -8.44
N ILE A 209 -1.58 2.30 -9.66
CA ILE A 209 -2.28 2.70 -10.90
C ILE A 209 -3.52 1.83 -11.12
N PHE A 210 -3.40 0.50 -10.94
CA PHE A 210 -4.54 -0.40 -11.08
C PHE A 210 -5.58 -0.22 -9.98
N PHE A 211 -5.17 0.08 -8.74
CA PHE A 211 -6.12 0.49 -7.69
C PHE A 211 -6.87 1.75 -8.09
N TYR A 212 -6.18 2.78 -8.61
CA TYR A 212 -6.84 3.97 -9.12
C TYR A 212 -7.90 3.63 -10.17
N PHE A 213 -7.57 2.77 -11.14
CA PHE A 213 -8.51 2.31 -12.15
C PHE A 213 -9.73 1.56 -11.61
N GLY A 214 -9.57 0.77 -10.55
CA GLY A 214 -10.69 0.14 -9.85
C GLY A 214 -11.59 1.16 -9.16
N VAL A 215 -11.00 2.22 -8.61
CA VAL A 215 -11.73 3.27 -7.89
C VAL A 215 -12.53 4.19 -8.82
N ILE A 216 -11.91 4.70 -9.89
CA ILE A 216 -12.57 5.67 -10.78
C ILE A 216 -13.62 5.05 -11.72
N ARG A 217 -13.58 3.74 -11.94
CA ARG A 217 -14.53 3.02 -12.80
C ARG A 217 -15.69 2.39 -12.04
N LEU A 218 -15.80 2.66 -10.73
CA LEU A 218 -16.94 2.18 -9.95
C LEU A 218 -18.22 2.86 -10.45
N ASN A 219 -19.15 2.06 -10.96
CA ASN A 219 -20.46 2.53 -11.38
C ASN A 219 -21.40 2.62 -10.17
N GLN A 220 -21.83 3.83 -9.82
CA GLN A 220 -22.71 4.05 -8.68
C GLN A 220 -24.09 3.38 -8.87
N ILE A 221 -24.60 3.35 -10.10
CA ILE A 221 -25.91 2.74 -10.39
C ILE A 221 -25.88 1.24 -10.08
N ASP A 222 -24.82 0.55 -10.49
CA ASP A 222 -24.64 -0.88 -10.22
C ASP A 222 -24.51 -1.15 -8.71
N LEU A 223 -23.83 -0.25 -7.99
CA LEU A 223 -23.68 -0.33 -6.53
C LEU A 223 -25.02 -0.13 -5.82
N ASP A 224 -25.79 0.89 -6.18
CA ASP A 224 -27.08 1.21 -5.58
C ASP A 224 -28.10 0.09 -5.83
N HIS A 225 -28.13 -0.48 -7.04
CA HIS A 225 -28.96 -1.63 -7.37
C HIS A 225 -28.59 -2.86 -6.51
N LEU A 226 -27.30 -3.10 -6.27
CA LEU A 226 -26.82 -4.18 -5.40
C LEU A 226 -27.20 -3.99 -3.92
N ILE A 227 -27.19 -2.76 -3.44
CA ILE A 227 -27.56 -2.43 -2.06
C ILE A 227 -29.09 -2.58 -1.89
N SER A 228 -29.88 -2.01 -2.81
CA SER A 228 -31.35 -2.07 -2.79
C SER A 228 -31.88 -3.51 -2.80
N THR A 229 -31.43 -4.34 -3.75
CA THR A 229 -31.85 -5.76 -3.86
C THR A 229 -31.54 -6.56 -2.60
N ARG A 230 -30.53 -6.13 -1.84
CA ARG A 230 -30.12 -6.78 -0.60
C ARG A 230 -30.98 -6.35 0.57
N GLU A 231 -31.31 -5.06 0.70
CA GLU A 231 -32.22 -4.58 1.76
C GLU A 231 -33.59 -5.27 1.67
N VAL A 232 -34.13 -5.44 0.47
CA VAL A 232 -35.38 -6.20 0.24
C VAL A 232 -35.27 -7.64 0.78
N LYS A 233 -34.13 -8.31 0.56
CA LYS A 233 -33.90 -9.67 1.10
C LYS A 233 -33.74 -9.72 2.63
N TYR A 234 -33.41 -8.61 3.28
CA TYR A 234 -33.31 -8.53 4.74
C TYR A 234 -34.65 -8.23 5.40
N VAL A 235 -35.48 -7.40 4.79
CA VAL A 235 -36.83 -7.10 5.32
C VAL A 235 -37.72 -8.34 5.25
N ASN A 236 -37.52 -9.21 4.26
CA ASN A 236 -38.29 -10.44 4.08
C ASN A 236 -37.78 -11.65 4.91
N LYS A 237 -37.00 -11.42 5.98
CA LYS A 237 -36.48 -12.46 6.89
C LYS A 237 -36.66 -12.07 8.35
#